data_AF-A0A7Y3HYA7-F1
#
_entry.id   AF-A0A7Y3HYA7-F1
#
_cell.length_a   1.000
_cell.length_b   1.000
_cell.length_c   1.000
_cell.angle_alpha   90.00
_cell.angle_beta   90.00
_cell.angle_gamma   90.00
#
_symmetry.space_group_name_H-M   'P 1'
#
loop_
_entity.id
_entity.type
_entity.pdbx_description
1 polymer ?
#
loop_
_entity_poly.entity_id
_entity_poly.type
_entity_poly.pdbx_seq_one_letter_code
_entity_poly.pdbx_strand_id
1 'polypeptide(L)'
;MFIKTNIQERLIEVRNRRLSGSHILTEVHQVLRKNELERAGIKTRLSNSGDHTNASLKLELLNGEAIFHLNDIRKMCVDYRLRFLDSSYFKGEIPEEAISKIRRIEKEHDTSLTKMKIMAPAKLLKLENADDPLLFASLGNDYFYLIHKWGNDLHPFRKLLMWPYKNFENLVFTIFMLSVLLTALTPMQAFTKGAVSNQEYLLMFLFMFKAVGGIVLFYGFAKGKNFNSAIWNSKYYNG
;
A
#
# COMPACT_ATOMS: atom_id res chain seq x y z
N MET A 1 -0.01 -0.71 26.92
CA MET A 1 0.39 -1.49 25.72
C MET A 1 -0.45 -0.99 24.56
N PHE A 2 0.15 -0.41 23.51
CA PHE A 2 -0.63 0.07 22.36
C PHE A 2 -1.05 -1.11 21.48
N ILE A 3 -2.31 -1.12 21.02
CA ILE A 3 -2.85 -2.18 20.15
C ILE A 3 -2.20 -2.06 18.77
N LYS A 4 -1.62 -3.16 18.26
CA LYS A 4 -1.01 -3.18 16.94
C LYS A 4 -2.08 -3.09 15.84
N THR A 5 -1.70 -2.61 14.65
CA THR A 5 -2.61 -2.45 13.52
C THR A 5 -2.52 -3.65 12.58
N ASN A 6 -3.58 -4.46 12.57
CA ASN A 6 -3.73 -5.54 11.61
C ASN A 6 -4.06 -5.00 10.22
N ILE A 7 -3.16 -5.19 9.24
CA ILE A 7 -3.36 -4.68 7.87
C ILE A 7 -4.56 -5.35 7.19
N GLN A 8 -4.81 -6.64 7.44
CA GLN A 8 -5.91 -7.37 6.81
C GLN A 8 -7.27 -6.80 7.24
N GLU A 9 -7.45 -6.56 8.54
CA GLU A 9 -8.67 -5.93 9.06
C GLU A 9 -8.86 -4.53 8.47
N ARG A 10 -7.80 -3.72 8.41
CA ARG A 10 -7.86 -2.39 7.80
C ARG A 10 -8.17 -2.44 6.30
N LEU A 11 -7.66 -3.43 5.58
CA LEU A 11 -7.96 -3.63 4.17
C LEU A 11 -9.43 -4.01 3.96
N ILE A 12 -9.98 -4.86 4.84
CA ILE A 12 -11.42 -5.20 4.87
C ILE A 12 -12.27 -3.96 5.16
N GLU A 13 -11.90 -3.13 6.14
CA GLU A 13 -12.59 -1.87 6.42
C GLU A 13 -12.56 -0.91 5.23
N VAL A 14 -11.41 -0.76 4.56
CA VAL A 14 -11.27 0.10 3.39
C VAL A 14 -12.16 -0.39 2.25
N ARG A 15 -12.21 -1.70 2.01
CA ARG A 15 -13.09 -2.32 1.02
C ARG A 15 -14.56 -2.10 1.35
N ASN A 16 -14.99 -2.37 2.58
CA ASN A 16 -16.39 -2.27 3.00
C ASN A 16 -16.95 -0.85 2.88
N ARG A 17 -16.10 0.17 2.93
CA ARG A 17 -16.50 1.57 2.64
C ARG A 17 -16.86 1.81 1.18
N ARG A 18 -16.32 1.02 0.25
CA ARG A 18 -16.65 1.06 -1.17
C ARG A 18 -17.85 0.18 -1.46
N LEU A 19 -17.76 -1.10 -1.12
CA LEU A 19 -18.77 -2.13 -1.42
C LEU A 19 -18.71 -3.26 -0.38
N SER A 20 -19.88 -3.82 -0.03
CA SER A 20 -19.96 -5.03 0.80
C SER A 20 -19.51 -6.28 0.03
N GLY A 21 -19.04 -7.31 0.74
CA GLY A 21 -18.47 -8.53 0.15
C GLY A 21 -19.41 -9.27 -0.82
N SER A 22 -20.70 -9.29 -0.54
CA SER A 22 -21.72 -9.90 -1.42
C SER A 22 -21.88 -9.17 -2.76
N HIS A 23 -21.86 -7.84 -2.73
CA HIS A 23 -21.95 -7.01 -3.94
C HIS A 23 -20.66 -7.09 -4.78
N ILE A 24 -19.50 -7.26 -4.13
CA ILE A 24 -18.21 -7.43 -4.83
C ILE A 24 -18.19 -8.73 -5.63
N LEU A 25 -18.67 -9.84 -5.07
CA LEU A 25 -18.77 -11.09 -5.83
C LEU A 25 -19.58 -10.88 -7.11
N THR A 26 -20.74 -10.25 -6.99
CA THR A 26 -21.62 -9.99 -8.13
C THR A 26 -20.92 -9.12 -9.19
N GLU A 27 -20.25 -8.04 -8.77
CA GLU A 27 -19.48 -7.17 -9.66
C GLU A 27 -18.33 -7.93 -10.35
N VAL A 28 -17.55 -8.70 -9.60
CA VAL A 28 -16.43 -9.50 -10.11
C VAL A 28 -16.91 -10.54 -11.11
N HIS A 29 -18.01 -11.24 -10.80
CA HIS A 29 -18.67 -12.16 -11.74
C HIS A 29 -19.09 -11.44 -13.03
N GLN A 30 -19.71 -10.27 -12.93
CA GLN A 30 -20.14 -9.51 -14.10
C GLN A 30 -18.95 -9.06 -14.96
N VAL A 31 -17.90 -8.53 -14.34
CA VAL A 31 -16.69 -8.05 -15.01
C VAL A 31 -15.95 -9.19 -15.70
N LEU A 32 -15.78 -10.32 -15.03
CA LEU A 32 -15.08 -11.47 -15.59
C LEU A 32 -15.90 -12.15 -16.69
N ARG A 33 -17.22 -12.32 -16.51
CA ARG A 33 -18.11 -12.85 -17.56
C ARG A 33 -18.12 -11.97 -18.81
N LYS A 34 -18.19 -10.65 -18.64
CA LYS A 34 -18.10 -9.71 -19.77
C LYS A 34 -16.78 -9.88 -20.52
N ASN A 35 -15.67 -10.03 -19.80
CA ASN A 35 -14.35 -10.21 -20.40
C ASN A 35 -14.23 -11.57 -21.11
N GLU A 36 -14.78 -12.64 -20.54
CA GLU A 36 -14.84 -13.94 -21.21
C GLU A 36 -15.62 -13.87 -22.52
N LEU A 37 -16.75 -13.17 -22.55
CA LEU A 37 -17.52 -12.95 -23.77
C LEU A 37 -16.73 -12.12 -24.80
N GLU A 38 -16.04 -11.06 -24.37
CA GLU A 38 -15.17 -10.27 -25.25
C GLU A 38 -14.02 -11.10 -25.80
N ARG A 39 -13.36 -11.91 -24.96
CA ARG A 39 -12.28 -12.83 -25.35
C ARG A 39 -12.77 -13.92 -26.27
N ALA A 40 -13.94 -14.50 -26.03
CA ALA A 40 -14.55 -15.47 -26.92
C ALA A 40 -14.83 -14.83 -28.28
N GLY A 41 -15.40 -13.62 -28.30
CA GLY A 41 -15.59 -12.83 -29.52
C GLY A 41 -14.29 -12.52 -30.26
N ILE A 42 -13.22 -12.17 -29.54
CA ILE A 42 -11.87 -11.98 -30.10
C ILE A 42 -11.31 -13.31 -30.64
N LYS A 43 -11.41 -14.41 -29.89
CA LYS A 43 -10.95 -15.74 -30.30
C LYS A 43 -11.69 -16.23 -31.54
N THR A 44 -13.00 -15.96 -31.67
CA THR A 44 -13.78 -16.27 -32.89
C THR A 44 -13.38 -15.40 -34.09
N ARG A 45 -12.89 -14.17 -33.86
CA ARG A 45 -12.32 -13.32 -34.91
C ARG A 45 -10.88 -13.70 -35.26
N LEU A 46 -10.14 -14.25 -34.29
CA LEU A 46 -8.73 -14.60 -34.39
C LEU A 46 -8.49 -16.08 -34.71
N SER A 47 -9.51 -16.94 -34.72
CA SER A 47 -9.41 -18.36 -35.06
C SER A 47 -9.15 -18.57 -36.56
N ASN A 48 -7.98 -18.12 -37.00
CA ASN A 48 -6.84 -18.96 -37.36
C ASN A 48 -5.66 -18.63 -36.43
N SER A 49 -5.49 -19.42 -35.36
CA SER A 49 -4.25 -19.70 -34.59
C SER A 49 -4.40 -19.67 -33.06
N GLY A 50 -4.02 -20.80 -32.44
CA GLY A 50 -3.30 -20.85 -31.16
C GLY A 50 -4.11 -20.61 -29.90
N ASP A 51 -4.53 -21.71 -29.26
CA ASP A 51 -5.20 -21.70 -27.97
C ASP A 51 -4.22 -21.47 -26.81
N HIS A 52 -4.43 -20.39 -26.05
CA HIS A 52 -3.87 -20.21 -24.72
C HIS A 52 -5.00 -19.81 -23.76
N THR A 53 -5.68 -20.81 -23.20
CA THR A 53 -6.59 -20.63 -22.09
C THR A 53 -5.81 -20.24 -20.84
N ASN A 54 -5.90 -18.97 -20.43
CA ASN A 54 -5.57 -18.61 -19.05
C ASN A 54 -6.59 -19.30 -18.15
N ALA A 55 -6.15 -20.24 -17.32
CA ALA A 55 -7.02 -20.98 -16.43
C ALA A 55 -7.72 -20.01 -15.45
N SER A 56 -9.03 -19.87 -15.60
CA SER A 56 -9.89 -19.03 -14.78
C SER A 56 -10.20 -19.74 -13.47
N LEU A 57 -9.91 -19.10 -12.34
CA LEU A 57 -10.39 -19.57 -11.05
C LEU A 57 -11.92 -19.67 -11.10
N LYS A 58 -12.47 -20.81 -10.64
CA LYS A 58 -13.92 -21.00 -10.49
C LYS A 58 -14.48 -19.94 -9.54
N LEU A 59 -15.16 -18.94 -10.11
CA LEU A 59 -15.66 -17.77 -9.37
C LEU A 59 -16.65 -18.13 -8.26
N GLU A 60 -17.41 -19.20 -8.47
CA GLU A 60 -18.42 -19.71 -7.54
C GLU A 60 -17.84 -20.22 -6.21
N LEU A 61 -16.55 -20.58 -6.20
CA LEU A 61 -15.85 -21.08 -5.01
C LEU A 61 -15.07 -19.97 -4.28
N LEU A 62 -15.06 -18.75 -4.81
CA LEU A 62 -14.29 -17.66 -4.20
C LEU A 62 -15.04 -17.04 -3.03
N ASN A 63 -14.32 -16.84 -1.93
CA ASN A 63 -14.82 -16.03 -0.83
C ASN A 63 -14.76 -14.53 -1.20
N GLY A 64 -15.93 -13.89 -1.29
CA GLY A 64 -16.06 -12.44 -1.53
C GLY A 64 -15.32 -11.57 -0.53
N GLU A 65 -15.15 -12.05 0.70
CA GLU A 65 -14.41 -11.33 1.74
C GLU A 65 -12.88 -11.36 1.56
N ALA A 66 -12.36 -12.22 0.69
CA ALA A 66 -10.95 -12.27 0.36
C ALA A 66 -10.64 -11.56 -0.97
N ILE A 67 -11.63 -10.96 -1.65
CA ILE A 67 -11.44 -10.25 -2.91
C ILE A 67 -11.26 -8.75 -2.66
N PHE A 68 -10.23 -8.19 -3.30
CA PHE A 68 -9.86 -6.78 -3.20
C PHE A 68 -9.58 -6.20 -4.58
N HIS A 69 -10.02 -4.96 -4.79
CA HIS A 69 -9.70 -4.22 -6.01
C HIS A 69 -8.33 -3.53 -5.86
N LEU A 70 -7.62 -3.31 -6.97
CA LEU A 70 -6.31 -2.66 -6.99
C LEU A 70 -6.32 -1.29 -6.29
N ASN A 71 -7.42 -0.55 -6.39
CA ASN A 71 -7.58 0.74 -5.71
C ASN A 71 -7.59 0.61 -4.18
N ASP A 72 -8.20 -0.45 -3.64
CA ASP A 72 -8.25 -0.72 -2.20
C ASP A 72 -6.84 -1.03 -1.68
N ILE A 73 -6.13 -1.89 -2.43
CA ILE A 73 -4.72 -2.25 -2.22
C ILE A 73 -3.82 -1.01 -2.30
N ARG A 74 -3.97 -0.21 -3.36
CA ARG A 74 -3.21 1.03 -3.58
C ARG A 74 -3.38 2.00 -2.41
N LYS A 75 -4.61 2.21 -1.95
CA LYS A 75 -4.89 3.09 -0.82
C LYS A 75 -4.16 2.63 0.44
N MET A 76 -4.22 1.34 0.74
CA MET A 76 -3.47 0.76 1.85
C MET A 76 -1.96 0.92 1.70
N CYS A 77 -1.42 0.66 0.51
CA CYS A 77 0.01 0.85 0.25
C CYS A 77 0.46 2.29 0.42
N VAL A 78 -0.35 3.26 -0.03
CA VAL A 78 -0.03 4.68 0.09
C VAL A 78 -0.09 5.16 1.54
N ASP A 79 -1.13 4.78 2.28
CA ASP A 79 -1.36 5.24 3.65
C ASP A 79 -0.33 4.67 4.65
N TYR A 80 0.14 3.44 4.45
CA TYR A 80 1.06 2.75 5.36
C TYR A 80 2.50 2.64 4.84
N ARG A 81 2.79 3.21 3.66
CA ARG A 81 4.07 3.08 2.92
C ARG A 81 4.43 1.61 2.71
N LEU A 82 3.53 0.87 2.07
CA LEU A 82 3.75 -0.51 1.64
C LEU A 82 4.02 -0.54 0.12
N ARG A 83 4.55 -1.67 -0.34
CA ARG A 83 4.77 -1.99 -1.74
C ARG A 83 3.86 -3.14 -2.12
N PHE A 84 3.34 -3.13 -3.35
CA PHE A 84 2.59 -4.23 -3.93
C PHE A 84 3.29 -4.68 -5.21
N LEU A 85 4.05 -5.77 -5.12
CA LEU A 85 4.95 -6.25 -6.18
C LEU A 85 4.76 -7.74 -6.42
N ASP A 86 5.31 -8.25 -7.53
CA ASP A 86 5.29 -9.69 -7.81
C ASP A 86 6.06 -10.45 -6.73
N SER A 87 5.61 -11.67 -6.42
CA SER A 87 6.21 -12.50 -5.37
C SER A 87 7.71 -12.78 -5.61
N SER A 88 8.18 -12.74 -6.86
CA SER A 88 9.60 -12.87 -7.23
C SER A 88 10.51 -11.77 -6.67
N TYR A 89 9.96 -10.61 -6.30
CA TYR A 89 10.73 -9.52 -5.68
C TYR A 89 10.80 -9.64 -4.15
N PHE A 90 10.05 -10.57 -3.56
CA PHE A 90 10.06 -10.80 -2.12
C PHE A 90 11.31 -11.59 -1.73
N LYS A 91 12.10 -11.05 -0.81
CA LYS A 91 13.36 -11.65 -0.37
C LYS A 91 13.26 -12.40 0.97
N GLY A 92 12.09 -12.38 1.60
CA GLY A 92 11.82 -13.18 2.79
C GLY A 92 11.35 -14.58 2.43
N GLU A 93 11.33 -15.46 3.42
CA GLU A 93 10.76 -16.80 3.26
C GLU A 93 9.22 -16.74 3.27
N ILE A 94 8.62 -17.52 2.37
CA ILE A 94 7.17 -17.74 2.36
C ILE A 94 6.91 -18.95 3.27
N PRO A 95 6.10 -18.81 4.33
CA PRO A 95 5.89 -19.90 5.29
C PRO A 95 5.18 -21.08 4.63
N GLU A 96 5.45 -22.29 5.15
CA GLU A 96 4.82 -23.53 4.71
C GLU A 96 3.28 -23.49 4.80
N GLU A 97 2.73 -22.70 5.73
CA GLU A 97 1.30 -22.45 5.82
C GLU A 97 0.73 -21.77 4.58
N ALA A 98 1.46 -20.79 4.01
CA ALA A 98 1.06 -20.11 2.80
C ALA A 98 1.13 -21.07 1.60
N ILE A 99 2.19 -21.89 1.53
CA ILE A 99 2.34 -22.93 0.49
C ILE A 99 1.20 -23.94 0.55
N SER A 100 0.84 -24.39 1.75
CA SER A 100 -0.28 -25.31 1.98
C SER A 100 -1.62 -24.70 1.55
N LYS A 101 -1.84 -23.41 1.83
CA LYS A 101 -3.05 -22.70 1.37
C LYS A 101 -3.08 -22.55 -0.15
N ILE A 102 -1.96 -22.26 -0.80
CA ILE A 102 -1.85 -22.20 -2.28
C ILE A 102 -2.26 -23.55 -2.87
N ARG A 103 -1.65 -24.65 -2.42
CA ARG A 103 -1.96 -26.01 -2.91
C ARG A 103 -3.44 -26.36 -2.74
N ARG A 104 -4.05 -25.96 -1.63
CA ARG A 104 -5.48 -26.19 -1.39
C ARG A 104 -6.35 -25.44 -2.40
N ILE A 105 -6.06 -24.16 -2.65
CA ILE A 105 -6.79 -23.33 -3.63
C ILE A 105 -6.59 -23.90 -5.04
N GLU A 106 -5.36 -24.24 -5.42
CA GLU A 106 -5.07 -24.84 -6.73
C GLU A 106 -5.86 -26.13 -6.97
N LYS A 107 -5.94 -27.01 -5.96
CA LYS A 107 -6.72 -28.25 -6.02
C LYS A 107 -8.23 -28.01 -6.10
N GLU A 108 -8.75 -27.05 -5.34
CA GLU A 108 -10.17 -26.71 -5.30
C GLU A 108 -10.66 -26.11 -6.63
N HIS A 109 -9.84 -25.25 -7.23
CA HIS A 109 -10.17 -24.57 -8.47
C HIS A 109 -9.68 -25.29 -9.73
N ASP A 110 -8.95 -26.40 -9.58
CA ASP A 110 -8.34 -27.18 -10.67
C ASP A 110 -7.50 -26.30 -11.61
N THR A 111 -6.61 -25.50 -11.01
CA THR A 111 -5.81 -24.50 -11.72
C THR A 111 -4.46 -24.28 -11.05
N SER A 112 -3.51 -23.68 -11.75
CA SER A 112 -2.23 -23.26 -11.18
C SER A 112 -2.15 -21.74 -11.03
N LEU A 113 -1.82 -21.28 -9.83
CA LEU A 113 -1.71 -19.87 -9.47
C LEU A 113 -0.34 -19.32 -9.89
N THR A 114 -0.25 -18.80 -11.11
CA THR A 114 1.03 -18.32 -11.67
C THR A 114 1.33 -16.85 -11.37
N LYS A 115 0.31 -16.00 -11.18
CA LYS A 115 0.46 -14.54 -11.00
C LYS A 115 0.18 -14.13 -9.56
N MET A 116 1.19 -14.27 -8.71
CA MET A 116 1.13 -13.90 -7.30
C MET A 116 1.82 -12.57 -7.02
N LYS A 117 1.24 -11.78 -6.13
CA LYS A 117 1.79 -10.50 -5.65
C LYS A 117 1.82 -10.46 -4.14
N ILE A 118 2.81 -9.78 -3.59
CA ILE A 118 2.98 -9.58 -2.16
C ILE A 118 2.83 -8.09 -1.84
N MET A 119 2.00 -7.78 -0.84
CA MET A 119 1.97 -6.49 -0.20
C MET A 119 2.86 -6.52 1.05
N ALA A 120 3.89 -5.68 1.10
CA ALA A 120 4.83 -5.64 2.22
C ALA A 120 5.51 -4.27 2.37
N PRO A 121 6.00 -3.88 3.56
CA PRO A 121 6.90 -2.74 3.71
C PRO A 121 8.13 -2.82 2.80
N ALA A 122 8.58 -1.67 2.26
CA ALA A 122 9.74 -1.61 1.36
C ALA A 122 11.05 -2.16 1.96
N LYS A 123 11.18 -2.19 3.29
CA LYS A 123 12.33 -2.79 3.99
C LYS A 123 12.38 -4.32 3.84
N LEU A 124 11.23 -5.00 3.71
CA LEU A 124 11.14 -6.47 3.58
C LEU A 124 11.54 -6.99 2.20
N LEU A 125 11.63 -6.12 1.20
CA LEU A 125 12.22 -6.45 -0.10
C LEU A 125 13.77 -6.52 -0.02
N LYS A 126 14.36 -6.27 1.15
CA LYS A 126 15.81 -6.28 1.39
C LYS A 126 16.27 -7.00 2.66
N LEU A 127 15.44 -7.14 3.72
CA LEU A 127 15.85 -7.77 4.98
C LEU A 127 14.78 -8.71 5.57
N GLU A 128 15.28 -9.72 6.28
CA GLU A 128 14.62 -10.89 6.88
C GLU A 128 13.62 -10.60 8.02
N ASN A 129 13.61 -9.38 8.58
CA ASN A 129 12.79 -9.05 9.75
C ASN A 129 11.40 -8.51 9.37
N ALA A 130 10.38 -9.35 9.55
CA ALA A 130 9.02 -9.20 9.05
C ALA A 130 8.10 -8.25 9.86
N ASP A 131 7.43 -7.36 9.14
CA ASP A 131 6.20 -6.66 9.54
C ASP A 131 5.13 -6.88 8.44
N ASP A 132 4.18 -7.80 8.66
CA ASP A 132 2.97 -8.10 7.87
C ASP A 132 3.04 -8.17 6.32
N PRO A 133 3.70 -9.17 5.71
CA PRO A 133 3.42 -9.54 4.32
C PRO A 133 2.01 -10.14 4.13
N LEU A 134 1.35 -9.71 3.06
CA LEU A 134 0.09 -10.27 2.55
C LEU A 134 0.31 -10.83 1.14
N LEU A 135 -0.06 -12.09 0.91
CA LEU A 135 0.03 -12.75 -0.39
C LEU A 135 -1.31 -12.71 -1.11
N PHE A 136 -1.27 -12.29 -2.36
CA PHE A 136 -2.42 -12.19 -3.24
C PHE A 136 -2.21 -13.01 -4.52
N ALA A 137 -3.27 -13.64 -5.00
CA ALA A 137 -3.39 -14.15 -6.37
C ALA A 137 -4.12 -13.12 -7.25
N SER A 138 -3.67 -12.92 -8.48
CA SER A 138 -4.38 -12.10 -9.46
C SER A 138 -5.59 -12.86 -10.01
N LEU A 139 -6.78 -12.25 -9.91
CA LEU A 139 -8.00 -12.73 -10.57
C LEU A 139 -8.16 -12.16 -11.98
N GLY A 140 -7.34 -11.17 -12.35
CA GLY A 140 -7.49 -10.37 -13.55
C GLY A 140 -8.38 -9.13 -13.34
N ASN A 141 -8.38 -8.22 -14.31
CA ASN A 141 -9.16 -6.97 -14.29
C ASN A 141 -9.02 -6.17 -12.99
N ASP A 142 -7.78 -6.02 -12.51
CA ASP A 142 -7.44 -5.29 -11.27
C ASP A 142 -8.02 -5.87 -9.97
N TYR A 143 -8.55 -7.10 -10.00
CA TYR A 143 -8.98 -7.83 -8.82
C TYR A 143 -7.92 -8.83 -8.34
N PHE A 144 -7.81 -8.92 -7.02
CA PHE A 144 -6.84 -9.74 -6.32
C PHE A 144 -7.51 -10.52 -5.18
N TYR A 145 -7.14 -11.79 -5.04
CA TYR A 145 -7.62 -12.68 -3.99
C TYR A 145 -6.55 -12.83 -2.90
N LEU A 146 -6.89 -12.53 -1.66
CA LEU A 146 -6.00 -12.68 -0.51
C LEU A 146 -5.88 -14.15 -0.10
N ILE A 147 -4.67 -14.70 -0.19
CA ILE A 147 -4.38 -16.10 0.13
C ILE A 147 -4.02 -16.24 1.61
N HIS A 148 -3.07 -15.43 2.07
CA HIS A 148 -2.49 -15.56 3.40
C HIS A 148 -1.87 -14.25 3.88
N LYS A 149 -1.90 -14.06 5.21
CA LYS A 149 -1.18 -13.04 5.96
C LYS A 149 -0.26 -13.75 6.93
N TRP A 150 1.00 -13.34 7.02
CA TRP A 150 1.96 -13.84 8.02
C TRP A 150 2.82 -12.69 8.56
N GLY A 151 3.58 -12.94 9.63
CA GLY A 151 4.43 -11.95 10.28
C GLY A 151 3.74 -11.18 11.41
N ASN A 152 4.35 -10.07 11.83
CA ASN A 152 3.90 -9.25 12.95
C ASN A 152 3.09 -8.02 12.51
N ASP A 153 2.07 -7.68 13.30
CA ASP A 153 1.22 -6.52 13.07
C ASP A 153 1.99 -5.18 13.04
N LEU A 154 1.56 -4.26 12.16
CA LEU A 154 2.13 -2.92 12.07
C LEU A 154 1.99 -2.10 13.36
N HIS A 155 2.95 -1.21 13.60
CA HIS A 155 2.85 -0.21 14.67
C HIS A 155 1.65 0.73 14.48
N PRO A 156 0.86 1.04 15.52
CA PRO A 156 -0.40 1.79 15.39
C PRO A 156 -0.24 3.20 14.82
N PHE A 157 0.82 3.89 15.20
CA PHE A 157 1.10 5.25 14.73
C PHE A 157 1.74 5.30 13.34
N ARG A 158 1.96 4.15 12.68
CA ARG A 158 2.64 4.10 11.38
C ARG A 158 1.94 4.94 10.33
N LYS A 159 0.60 4.91 10.28
CA LYS A 159 -0.18 5.72 9.33
C LYS A 159 0.09 7.22 9.49
N LEU A 160 0.16 7.70 10.73
CA LEU A 160 0.44 9.10 11.05
C LEU A 160 1.88 9.47 10.69
N LEU A 161 2.84 8.63 11.06
CA LEU A 161 4.27 8.84 10.76
C LEU A 161 4.56 8.83 9.26
N MET A 162 3.80 8.06 8.47
CA MET A 162 3.97 7.98 7.02
C MET A 162 3.17 9.04 6.25
N TRP A 163 2.26 9.77 6.91
CA TRP A 163 1.38 10.75 6.29
C TRP A 163 2.10 11.90 5.54
N PRO A 164 3.21 12.47 6.06
CA PRO A 164 3.96 13.52 5.35
C PRO A 164 4.56 13.02 4.03
N TYR A 165 4.82 11.71 3.91
CA TYR A 165 5.41 11.11 2.73
C TYR A 165 4.39 10.69 1.68
N LYS A 166 3.10 10.98 1.88
CA LYS A 166 2.04 10.61 0.93
C LYS A 166 2.12 11.40 -0.38
N ASN A 167 2.38 12.70 -0.29
CA ASN A 167 2.52 13.65 -1.40
C ASN A 167 3.31 14.88 -0.92
N PHE A 168 3.63 15.78 -1.85
CA PHE A 168 4.40 16.98 -1.57
C PHE A 168 3.62 17.95 -0.66
N GLU A 169 2.31 18.07 -0.86
CA GLU A 169 1.45 18.98 -0.09
C GLU A 169 1.42 18.61 1.40
N ASN A 170 1.28 17.31 1.74
CA ASN A 170 1.32 16.85 3.12
C ASN A 170 2.68 17.11 3.77
N LEU A 171 3.77 16.99 3.00
CA LEU A 171 5.11 17.27 3.50
C LEU A 171 5.25 18.75 3.86
N VAL A 172 4.86 19.65 2.96
CA VAL A 172 4.90 21.10 3.19
C VAL A 172 4.03 21.48 4.40
N PHE A 173 2.83 20.92 4.49
CA PHE A 173 1.94 21.15 5.64
C PHE A 173 2.55 20.66 6.96
N THR A 174 3.21 19.49 6.94
CA THR A 174 3.88 18.95 8.14
C THR A 174 5.06 19.83 8.55
N ILE A 175 5.86 20.30 7.59
CA ILE A 175 6.96 21.25 7.86
C ILE A 175 6.39 22.52 8.49
N PHE A 176 5.33 23.09 7.92
CA PHE A 176 4.69 24.28 8.45
C PHE A 176 4.23 24.09 9.90
N MET A 177 3.47 23.02 10.19
CA MET A 177 2.97 22.75 11.54
C MET A 177 4.10 22.48 12.55
N LEU A 178 5.11 21.72 12.14
CA LEU A 178 6.28 21.48 12.98
C LEU A 178 7.04 22.76 13.28
N SER A 179 7.19 23.65 12.30
CA SER A 179 7.85 24.94 12.49
C SER A 179 7.07 25.88 13.40
N VAL A 180 5.74 25.92 13.31
CA VAL A 180 4.89 26.63 14.28
C VAL A 180 5.10 26.08 15.69
N LEU A 181 5.07 24.75 15.85
CA LEU A 181 5.25 24.09 17.14
C LEU A 181 6.63 24.38 17.74
N LEU A 182 7.71 24.26 16.95
CA LEU A 182 9.07 24.55 17.41
C LEU A 182 9.22 26.03 17.79
N THR A 183 8.59 26.94 17.06
CA THR A 183 8.57 28.36 17.39
C THR A 183 7.87 28.62 18.71
N ALA A 184 6.72 27.98 18.95
CA ALA A 184 5.99 28.12 20.21
C ALA A 184 6.76 27.55 21.43
N LEU A 185 7.56 26.49 21.23
CA LEU A 185 8.42 25.92 22.27
C LEU A 185 9.71 26.72 22.49
N THR A 186 10.07 27.61 21.57
CA THR A 186 11.32 28.37 21.66
C THR A 186 11.21 29.45 22.74
N PRO A 187 12.13 29.49 23.72
CA PRO A 187 12.11 30.52 24.76
C PRO A 187 12.57 31.86 24.17
N MET A 188 11.64 32.64 23.62
CA MET A 188 11.93 33.91 22.92
C MET A 188 12.65 34.94 23.80
N GLN A 189 12.44 34.89 25.11
CA GLN A 189 13.10 35.75 26.11
C GLN A 189 14.62 35.58 26.12
N ALA A 190 15.15 34.43 25.67
CA ALA A 190 16.59 34.22 25.53
C ALA A 190 17.19 34.96 24.32
N PHE A 191 16.36 35.33 23.33
CA PHE A 191 16.80 35.90 22.04
C PHE A 191 16.44 37.38 21.89
N THR A 192 15.57 37.91 22.74
CA THR A 192 15.05 39.28 22.64
C THR A 192 15.22 39.99 23.98
N LYS A 193 15.53 41.29 23.94
CA LYS A 193 15.63 42.12 25.14
C LYS A 193 14.31 42.87 25.32
N GLY A 194 13.60 42.58 26.41
CA GLY A 194 12.33 43.24 26.74
C GLY A 194 11.08 42.41 26.42
N ALA A 195 9.95 43.08 26.20
CA ALA A 195 8.69 42.43 25.88
C ALA A 195 8.71 41.90 24.44
N VAL A 196 8.39 40.61 24.27
CA VAL A 196 8.38 39.95 22.96
C VAL A 196 7.17 40.39 22.16
N SER A 197 7.40 40.88 20.94
CA SER A 197 6.36 41.30 20.01
C SER A 197 5.92 40.18 19.07
N ASN A 198 4.71 40.31 18.50
CA ASN A 198 4.21 39.37 17.49
C ASN A 198 5.10 39.31 16.23
N GLN A 199 5.81 40.40 15.91
CA GLN A 199 6.72 40.45 14.77
C GLN A 199 7.96 39.58 14.98
N GLU A 200 8.47 39.52 16.21
CA GLU A 200 9.62 38.66 16.56
C GLU A 200 9.23 37.18 16.52
N TYR A 201 8.03 36.83 16.97
CA TYR A 201 7.49 35.47 16.80
C TYR A 201 7.35 35.08 15.32
N LEU A 202 6.84 36.00 14.48
CA LEU A 202 6.74 35.76 13.04
C LEU A 202 8.13 35.56 12.41
N LEU A 203 9.11 36.37 12.81
CA LEU A 203 10.49 36.25 12.33
C LEU A 203 11.10 34.91 12.75
N MET A 204 10.96 34.52 14.02
CA MET A 204 11.42 33.22 14.53
C MET A 204 10.76 32.07 13.78
N PHE A 205 9.46 32.15 13.51
CA PHE A 205 8.74 31.19 12.70
C PHE A 205 9.35 31.04 11.31
N LEU A 206 9.66 32.14 10.61
CA LEU A 206 10.28 32.08 9.29
C LEU A 206 11.67 31.43 9.33
N PHE A 207 12.45 31.66 10.38
CA PHE A 207 13.74 30.96 10.58
C PHE A 207 13.55 29.46 10.84
N MET A 208 12.63 29.09 11.72
CA MET A 208 12.29 27.68 11.99
C MET A 208 11.77 26.96 10.75
N PHE A 209 10.94 27.62 9.94
CA PHE A 209 10.43 27.10 8.68
C PHE A 209 11.54 26.82 7.67
N LYS A 210 12.46 27.77 7.48
CA LYS A 210 13.64 27.58 6.61
C LYS A 210 14.56 26.48 7.13
N ALA A 211 14.81 26.42 8.43
CA ALA A 211 15.70 25.43 9.03
C ALA A 211 15.14 24.01 8.90
N VAL A 212 13.89 23.79 9.30
CA VAL A 212 13.21 22.48 9.16
C VAL A 212 13.09 22.11 7.69
N GLY A 213 12.69 23.04 6.82
CA GLY A 213 12.64 22.83 5.39
C GLY A 213 13.98 22.39 4.81
N GLY A 214 15.08 23.07 5.18
CA GLY A 214 16.43 22.70 4.76
C GLY A 214 16.84 21.29 5.19
N ILE A 215 16.59 20.92 6.45
CA ILE A 215 16.84 19.57 6.97
C ILE A 215 16.03 18.53 6.19
N VAL A 216 14.74 18.78 5.98
CA VAL A 216 13.86 17.85 5.26
C VAL A 216 14.28 17.73 3.79
N LEU A 217 14.68 18.81 3.13
CA LEU A 217 15.17 18.76 1.76
C LEU A 217 16.46 17.93 1.66
N PHE A 218 17.39 18.14 2.59
CA PHE A 218 18.64 17.39 2.66
C PHE A 218 18.40 15.89 2.88
N TYR A 219 17.59 15.50 3.87
CA TYR A 219 17.37 14.07 4.14
C TYR A 219 16.34 13.40 3.22
N GLY A 220 15.39 14.16 2.68
CA GLY A 220 14.33 13.68 1.81
C GLY A 220 14.81 13.56 0.37
N PHE A 221 15.18 14.67 -0.25
CA PHE A 221 15.50 14.71 -1.68
C PHE A 221 16.94 14.29 -1.96
N ALA A 222 17.93 14.69 -1.16
CA ALA A 222 19.32 14.30 -1.43
C ALA A 222 19.57 12.78 -1.27
N LYS A 223 18.72 12.08 -0.50
CA LYS A 223 18.73 10.60 -0.41
C LYS A 223 17.81 9.91 -1.42
N GLY A 224 17.24 10.64 -2.38
CA GLY A 224 16.40 10.09 -3.45
C GLY A 224 15.05 9.56 -2.98
N LYS A 225 14.55 10.03 -1.82
CA LYS A 225 13.29 9.55 -1.27
C LYS A 225 12.11 10.07 -2.07
N ASN A 226 11.24 9.15 -2.47
CA ASN A 226 10.04 9.46 -3.21
C ASN A 226 8.77 9.30 -2.36
N PHE A 227 7.70 9.98 -2.79
CA PHE A 227 6.39 9.95 -2.16
C PHE A 227 5.68 8.61 -2.37
N ASN A 228 4.96 8.14 -1.35
CA ASN A 228 4.27 6.84 -1.32
C ASN A 228 3.36 6.63 -2.55
N SER A 229 2.70 7.71 -3.01
CA SER A 229 1.84 7.74 -4.20
C SER A 229 2.55 7.35 -5.51
N ALA A 230 3.85 7.62 -5.62
CA ALA A 230 4.65 7.35 -6.82
C ALA A 230 5.35 5.99 -6.79
N ILE A 231 5.48 5.39 -5.61
CA ILE A 231 6.39 4.25 -5.41
C ILE A 231 5.68 2.94 -5.03
N TRP A 232 4.40 2.97 -4.68
CA TRP A 232 3.66 1.81 -4.16
C TRP A 232 3.71 0.56 -5.07
N ASN A 233 3.79 0.73 -6.39
CA ASN A 233 3.89 -0.34 -7.39
C ASN A 233 5.23 -0.33 -8.15
N SER A 234 6.22 0.45 -7.72
CA SER A 234 7.52 0.53 -8.40
C SER A 234 8.44 -0.62 -7.98
N LYS A 235 9.02 -1.27 -8.99
CA LYS A 235 10.04 -2.32 -8.83
C LYS A 235 11.38 -1.76 -8.37
N TYR A 236 11.65 -0.49 -8.64
CA TYR A 236 12.92 0.14 -8.36
C TYR A 236 12.99 0.66 -6.92
N TYR A 237 14.16 0.49 -6.31
CA TYR A 237 14.44 1.04 -5.01
C TYR A 237 14.72 2.54 -5.13
N ASN A 238 13.66 3.33 -5.06
CA ASN A 238 13.77 4.77 -4.85
C ASN A 238 13.75 5.00 -3.33
N GLY A 239 14.88 5.50 -2.79
CA GLY A 239 15.33 5.41 -1.40
C GLY A 239 14.42 5.92 -0.27
#